data_AF-A0A7J0D632-F1
#
_entry.id   AF-A0A7J0D632-F1
#
_cell.length_a   1.000
_cell.length_b   1.000
_cell.length_c   1.000
_cell.angle_alpha   90.00
_cell.angle_beta   90.00
_cell.angle_gamma   90.00
#
_symmetry.space_group_name_H-M   'P 1'
#
loop_
_entity.id
_entity.type
_entity.pdbx_description
1 polymer ?
#
loop_
_entity_poly.entity_id
_entity_poly.type
_entity_poly.pdbx_seq_one_letter_code
_entity_poly.pdbx_strand_id
1 'polypeptide(L)'
;MPTRPLPHDSYANAVMAALSAEGLLSAADSWTAYDCDNGEVMMMEIVIALDPDRARAAGYDHGVTLLWNHTRRSWEYGPAQHGRQLRYVADFITGTPVAEPTDIVRAARILLDPDDNLAALPIAGTSRPPAQTITPLLQAVLDEGGVDEGLARDLSAYT
;
A
#
# COMPACT_ATOMS: atom_id res chain seq x y z
N MET A 1 13.84 -8.44 -18.42
CA MET A 1 14.98 -8.04 -17.57
C MET A 1 14.60 -8.34 -16.13
N PRO A 2 15.49 -8.85 -15.27
CA PRO A 2 15.21 -8.87 -13.84
C PRO A 2 15.03 -7.41 -13.41
N THR A 3 13.85 -7.07 -12.90
CA THR A 3 13.61 -5.76 -12.30
C THR A 3 14.46 -5.66 -11.06
N ARG A 4 15.27 -4.59 -10.96
CA ARG A 4 16.02 -4.27 -9.75
C ARG A 4 15.01 -4.14 -8.60
N PRO A 5 15.23 -4.79 -7.44
CA PRO A 5 14.32 -4.65 -6.30
C PRO A 5 14.23 -3.19 -5.87
N LEU A 6 13.00 -2.73 -5.63
CA LEU A 6 12.70 -1.39 -5.14
C LEU A 6 12.74 -1.33 -3.61
N PRO A 7 13.02 -0.18 -3.01
CA PRO A 7 13.21 -0.04 -1.55
C PRO A 7 12.03 -0.51 -0.70
N HIS A 8 10.82 -0.43 -1.24
CA HIS A 8 9.57 -0.82 -0.58
C HIS A 8 9.00 -2.15 -1.08
N ASP A 9 9.67 -2.86 -2.00
CA ASP A 9 9.14 -4.10 -2.57
C ASP A 9 8.91 -5.17 -1.49
N SER A 10 9.78 -5.26 -0.48
CA SER A 10 9.58 -6.20 0.63
C SER A 10 8.29 -5.94 1.40
N TYR A 11 8.00 -4.67 1.70
CA TYR A 11 6.75 -4.28 2.34
C TYR A 11 5.54 -4.53 1.42
N ALA A 12 5.64 -4.14 0.14
CA ALA A 12 4.60 -4.40 -0.85
C ALA A 12 4.28 -5.89 -0.98
N ASN A 13 5.32 -6.73 -1.03
CA ASN A 13 5.19 -8.18 -1.10
C ASN A 13 4.52 -8.76 0.15
N ALA A 14 4.84 -8.25 1.35
CA ALA A 14 4.17 -8.68 2.58
C ALA A 14 2.67 -8.34 2.56
N VAL A 15 2.30 -7.14 2.11
CA VAL A 15 0.89 -6.72 1.97
C VAL A 15 0.17 -7.55 0.90
N MET A 16 0.77 -7.71 -0.28
CA MET A 16 0.20 -8.52 -1.36
C MET A 16 0.03 -9.99 -0.95
N ALA A 17 1.01 -10.57 -0.25
CA ALA A 17 0.91 -11.94 0.26
C ALA A 17 -0.25 -12.10 1.25
N ALA A 18 -0.42 -11.14 2.16
CA ALA A 18 -1.53 -11.15 3.13
C ALA A 18 -2.90 -11.05 2.44
N LEU A 19 -3.05 -10.16 1.45
CA LEU A 19 -4.28 -10.05 0.66
C LEU A 19 -4.54 -11.29 -0.21
N SER A 20 -3.48 -11.86 -0.80
CA SER A 20 -3.58 -13.07 -1.60
C SER A 20 -4.02 -14.27 -0.77
N ALA A 21 -3.56 -14.39 0.48
CA ALA A 21 -3.95 -15.48 1.38
C ALA A 21 -5.46 -15.48 1.68
N GLU A 22 -6.12 -14.32 1.52
CA GLU A 22 -7.54 -14.10 1.79
C GLU A 22 -8.38 -14.05 0.51
N GLY A 23 -7.78 -14.29 -0.67
CA GLY A 23 -8.47 -14.19 -1.95
C GLY A 23 -9.01 -12.78 -2.22
N LEU A 24 -8.29 -11.74 -1.78
CA LEU A 24 -8.68 -10.33 -1.93
C LEU A 24 -7.89 -9.59 -3.01
N LEU A 25 -6.85 -10.21 -3.59
CA LEU A 25 -5.86 -9.57 -4.46
C LEU A 25 -6.10 -9.86 -5.95
N SER A 26 -6.09 -8.82 -6.78
CA SER A 26 -5.81 -8.94 -8.22
C SER A 26 -4.33 -8.69 -8.48
N ALA A 27 -3.53 -9.76 -8.51
CA ALA A 27 -2.07 -9.66 -8.61
C ALA A 27 -1.62 -9.10 -9.97
N ALA A 28 -2.33 -9.45 -11.05
CA ALA A 28 -2.00 -9.00 -12.41
C ALA A 28 -2.19 -7.49 -12.61
N ASP A 29 -2.94 -6.85 -11.72
CA ASP A 29 -3.35 -5.46 -11.83
C ASP A 29 -2.72 -4.58 -10.75
N SER A 30 -1.90 -5.20 -9.89
CA SER A 30 -1.15 -4.55 -8.82
C SER A 30 0.29 -4.29 -9.25
N TRP A 31 0.88 -3.19 -8.80
CA TRP A 31 2.22 -2.79 -9.19
C TRP A 31 2.87 -1.87 -8.14
N THR A 32 4.20 -1.82 -8.16
CA THR A 32 5.00 -0.87 -7.38
C THR A 32 5.70 0.09 -8.34
N ALA A 33 5.91 1.34 -7.90
CA ALA A 33 6.75 2.29 -8.61
C ALA A 33 7.74 2.97 -7.67
N TYR A 34 8.91 3.27 -8.23
CA TYR A 34 9.96 4.06 -7.62
C TYR A 34 10.47 5.04 -8.67
N ASP A 35 10.32 6.32 -8.40
CA ASP A 35 10.86 7.40 -9.23
C ASP A 35 11.77 8.31 -8.39
N CYS A 36 12.86 8.76 -8.99
CA CYS A 36 13.81 9.69 -8.41
C CYS A 36 14.28 10.63 -9.51
N ASP A 37 13.79 11.86 -9.53
CA ASP A 37 14.21 12.87 -10.52
C ASP A 37 15.45 13.61 -10.01
N ASN A 38 16.64 13.09 -10.34
CA ASN A 38 17.94 13.71 -10.05
C ASN A 38 18.15 14.17 -8.58
N GLY A 39 17.47 13.53 -7.62
CA GLY A 39 17.52 13.88 -6.19
C GLY A 39 16.58 15.03 -5.77
N GLU A 40 15.71 15.53 -6.66
CA GLU A 40 14.77 16.62 -6.35
C GLU A 40 13.40 16.10 -5.88
N VAL A 41 12.92 14.99 -6.46
CA VAL A 41 11.66 14.35 -6.08
C VAL A 41 11.86 12.85 -6.03
N MET A 42 11.63 12.26 -4.85
CA MET A 42 11.52 10.81 -4.70
C MET A 42 10.07 10.41 -4.55
N MET A 43 9.64 9.38 -5.28
CA MET A 43 8.29 8.85 -5.25
C MET A 43 8.31 7.33 -5.14
N MET A 44 7.92 6.82 -3.98
CA MET A 44 7.64 5.40 -3.73
C MET A 44 6.14 5.17 -3.63
N GLU A 45 5.62 4.27 -4.46
CA GLU A 45 4.20 3.92 -4.52
C GLU A 45 3.96 2.42 -4.55
N ILE A 46 2.87 2.01 -3.90
CA ILE A 46 2.29 0.67 -4.03
C ILE A 46 0.84 0.86 -4.47
N VAL A 47 0.48 0.24 -5.58
CA VAL A 47 -0.88 0.23 -6.10
C VAL A 47 -1.37 -1.21 -6.12
N ILE A 48 -2.42 -1.48 -5.34
CA ILE A 48 -3.01 -2.81 -5.22
C ILE A 48 -4.44 -2.76 -5.73
N ALA A 49 -4.74 -3.56 -6.75
CA ALA A 49 -6.10 -3.80 -7.16
C ALA A 49 -6.69 -4.93 -6.31
N LEU A 50 -7.85 -4.67 -5.71
CA LEU A 50 -8.62 -5.72 -5.03
C LEU A 50 -9.33 -6.61 -6.06
N ASP A 51 -9.73 -7.81 -5.62
CA ASP A 51 -10.43 -8.77 -6.47
C ASP A 51 -11.63 -8.10 -7.17
N PRO A 52 -11.66 -8.10 -8.52
CA PRO A 52 -12.63 -7.30 -9.27
C PRO A 52 -14.04 -7.86 -9.17
N ASP A 53 -14.21 -9.16 -8.95
CA ASP A 53 -15.52 -9.79 -8.86
C ASP A 53 -16.16 -9.49 -7.49
N ARG A 54 -15.37 -9.58 -6.41
CA ARG A 54 -15.79 -9.12 -5.08
C ARG A 54 -16.07 -7.63 -5.05
N ALA A 55 -15.24 -6.82 -5.71
CA ALA A 55 -15.45 -5.37 -5.77
C ALA A 55 -16.77 -5.03 -6.47
N ARG A 56 -17.08 -5.69 -7.59
CA ARG A 56 -18.38 -5.51 -8.27
C ARG A 56 -19.55 -5.97 -7.41
N ALA A 57 -19.41 -7.08 -6.69
CA ALA A 57 -20.44 -7.55 -5.77
C ALA A 57 -20.72 -6.53 -4.64
N ALA A 58 -19.70 -5.80 -4.20
CA ALA A 58 -19.80 -4.71 -3.23
C ALA A 58 -20.28 -3.36 -3.83
N GLY A 59 -20.62 -3.31 -5.13
CA GLY A 59 -21.13 -2.11 -5.80
C GLY A 59 -20.07 -1.23 -6.48
N TYR A 60 -18.82 -1.69 -6.59
CA TYR A 60 -17.77 -1.00 -7.32
C TYR A 60 -17.65 -1.55 -8.75
N ASP A 61 -18.43 -0.97 -9.68
CA ASP A 61 -18.55 -1.42 -11.09
C ASP A 61 -17.21 -1.63 -11.82
N HIS A 62 -16.18 -0.88 -11.42
CA HIS A 62 -14.88 -0.86 -12.07
C HIS A 62 -13.74 -1.40 -11.18
N GLY A 63 -14.04 -1.87 -9.97
CA GLY A 63 -13.07 -2.35 -9.00
C GLY A 63 -12.72 -1.35 -7.90
N VAL A 64 -11.91 -1.80 -6.95
CA VAL A 64 -11.35 -0.98 -5.85
C VAL A 64 -9.84 -1.10 -5.89
N THR A 65 -9.15 0.02 -5.65
CA THR A 65 -7.70 0.05 -5.58
C THR A 65 -7.27 0.66 -4.26
N LEU A 66 -6.26 0.05 -3.65
CA LEU A 66 -5.53 0.58 -2.51
C LEU A 66 -4.27 1.26 -3.02
N LEU A 67 -3.99 2.46 -2.53
CA LEU A 67 -2.81 3.25 -2.84
C LEU A 67 -2.02 3.49 -1.55
N TRP A 68 -0.74 3.19 -1.60
CA TRP A 68 0.23 3.68 -0.64
C TRP A 68 1.18 4.64 -1.34
N ASN A 69 1.38 5.81 -0.75
CA ASN A 69 2.40 6.75 -1.20
C ASN A 69 3.13 7.29 0.03
N HIS A 70 4.45 7.14 0.04
CA HIS A 70 5.27 7.52 1.18
C HIS A 70 5.19 9.02 1.53
N THR A 71 4.95 9.91 0.55
CA THR A 71 4.82 11.36 0.77
C THR A 71 3.56 11.70 1.57
N ARG A 72 2.48 10.94 1.37
CA ARG A 72 1.21 11.09 2.10
C ARG A 72 1.22 10.38 3.45
N ARG A 73 2.19 9.48 3.66
CA ARG A 73 2.39 8.74 4.92
C ARG A 73 1.14 7.97 5.34
N SER A 74 0.42 7.39 4.38
CA SER A 74 -0.80 6.65 4.63
C SER A 74 -1.12 5.69 3.50
N TRP A 75 -1.94 4.70 3.83
CA TRP A 75 -2.74 3.98 2.85
C TRP A 75 -4.06 4.70 2.61
N GLU A 76 -4.48 4.70 1.36
CA GLU A 76 -5.71 5.30 0.89
C GLU A 76 -6.44 4.32 -0.04
N TYR A 77 -7.75 4.46 -0.20
CA TYR A 77 -8.49 3.67 -1.19
C TYR A 77 -9.30 4.57 -2.12
N GLY A 78 -9.66 4.01 -3.27
CA GLY A 78 -10.66 4.61 -4.14
C GLY A 78 -11.27 3.59 -5.09
N PRO A 79 -12.51 3.84 -5.57
CA PRO A 79 -13.05 3.11 -6.71
C PRO A 79 -12.15 3.32 -7.93
N ALA A 80 -11.86 2.24 -8.64
CA ALA A 80 -11.24 2.33 -9.95
C ALA A 80 -12.23 2.92 -10.97
N GLN A 81 -11.72 3.49 -12.06
CA GLN A 81 -12.47 3.87 -13.25
C GLN A 81 -12.24 2.88 -14.38
N HIS A 82 -13.03 3.02 -15.45
CA HIS A 82 -12.73 2.42 -16.74
C HIS A 82 -11.28 2.72 -17.14
N GLY A 83 -10.46 1.68 -17.32
CA GLY A 83 -9.03 1.82 -17.60
C GLY A 83 -8.11 1.85 -16.38
N ARG A 84 -8.56 1.40 -15.20
CA ARG A 84 -7.74 1.25 -13.96
C ARG A 84 -7.17 2.55 -13.38
N GLN A 85 -7.76 3.68 -13.75
CA GLN A 85 -7.41 4.98 -13.16
C GLN A 85 -8.21 5.19 -11.89
N LEU A 86 -7.59 5.68 -10.83
CA LEU A 86 -8.26 5.97 -9.55
C LEU A 86 -9.24 7.14 -9.72
N ARG A 87 -10.52 6.97 -9.34
CA ARG A 87 -11.43 8.11 -9.15
C ARG A 87 -11.22 8.65 -7.75
N TYR A 88 -10.66 9.86 -7.65
CA TYR A 88 -10.51 10.69 -6.43
C TYR A 88 -10.31 9.91 -5.12
N VAL A 89 -9.07 9.93 -4.62
CA VAL A 89 -8.67 9.25 -3.39
C VAL A 89 -9.38 9.90 -2.19
N ALA A 90 -10.37 9.22 -1.62
CA ALA A 90 -11.35 9.89 -0.76
C ALA A 90 -11.06 9.74 0.73
N ASP A 91 -10.53 8.59 1.18
CA ASP A 91 -10.48 8.30 2.62
C ASP A 91 -9.24 7.51 3.05
N PHE A 92 -8.71 7.88 4.22
CA PHE A 92 -7.57 7.22 4.84
C PHE A 92 -7.97 5.81 5.29
N ILE A 93 -7.12 4.84 4.97
CA ILE A 93 -7.26 3.47 5.47
C ILE A 93 -6.61 3.33 6.84
N THR A 94 -5.43 3.92 7.01
CA THR A 94 -4.60 3.74 8.21
C THR A 94 -4.07 5.07 8.72
N GLY A 95 -3.88 5.15 10.04
CA GLY A 95 -3.25 6.30 10.70
C GLY A 95 -1.72 6.27 10.75
N THR A 96 -1.07 5.32 10.06
CA THR A 96 0.40 5.15 10.10
C THR A 96 1.00 5.07 8.67
N PRO A 97 2.25 5.56 8.49
CA PRO A 97 2.94 5.50 7.20
C PRO A 97 3.18 4.07 6.72
N VAL A 98 3.53 3.17 7.64
CA VAL A 98 3.66 1.74 7.38
C VAL A 98 2.67 1.06 8.30
N ALA A 99 1.64 0.46 7.71
CA ALA A 99 0.63 -0.27 8.43
C ALA A 99 0.90 -1.77 8.33
N GLU A 100 0.53 -2.51 9.37
CA GLU A 100 0.67 -3.96 9.36
C GLU A 100 -0.18 -4.57 8.23
N PRO A 101 0.32 -5.58 7.49
CA PRO A 101 -0.44 -6.24 6.43
C PRO A 101 -1.82 -6.72 6.86
N THR A 102 -2.00 -7.11 8.13
CA THR A 102 -3.30 -7.51 8.69
C THR A 102 -4.30 -6.36 8.77
N ASP A 103 -3.84 -5.12 9.01
CA ASP A 103 -4.70 -3.94 8.99
C ASP A 103 -5.16 -3.64 7.56
N ILE A 104 -4.28 -3.82 6.57
CA ILE A 104 -4.63 -3.66 5.16
C ILE A 104 -5.64 -4.73 4.69
N VAL A 105 -5.46 -5.98 5.13
CA VAL A 105 -6.43 -7.05 4.89
C VAL A 105 -7.80 -6.72 5.50
N ARG A 106 -7.82 -6.23 6.74
CA ARG A 106 -9.06 -5.83 7.41
C ARG A 106 -9.78 -4.71 6.67
N ALA A 107 -9.04 -3.72 6.17
CA ALA A 107 -9.61 -2.65 5.36
C ALA A 107 -10.20 -3.18 4.05
N ALA A 108 -9.46 -4.05 3.34
CA ALA A 108 -9.94 -4.66 2.11
C ALA A 108 -11.23 -5.46 2.32
N ARG A 109 -11.38 -6.15 3.46
CA ARG A 109 -12.63 -6.83 3.83
C ARG A 109 -13.79 -5.85 4.00
N ILE A 110 -13.59 -4.79 4.81
CA ILE A 110 -14.61 -3.74 5.02
C ILE A 110 -15.04 -3.10 3.69
N LEU A 111 -14.11 -2.88 2.77
CA LEU A 111 -14.39 -2.31 1.46
C LEU A 111 -15.15 -3.28 0.55
N LEU A 112 -14.80 -4.56 0.54
CA LEU A 112 -15.38 -5.58 -0.35
C LEU A 112 -16.61 -6.27 0.23
N ASP A 113 -16.98 -5.98 1.47
CA ASP A 113 -18.15 -6.49 2.15
C ASP A 113 -18.78 -5.37 2.99
N PRO A 114 -19.61 -4.49 2.41
CA PRO A 114 -20.08 -3.29 3.09
C PRO A 114 -20.99 -3.55 4.30
N ASP A 115 -21.43 -4.79 4.54
CA ASP A 115 -22.05 -5.20 5.81
C ASP A 115 -21.05 -5.04 6.98
N ASP A 116 -19.73 -5.03 6.72
CA ASP A 116 -18.65 -4.82 7.70
C ASP A 116 -18.47 -3.36 8.16
N ASN A 117 -19.43 -2.47 7.86
CA ASN A 117 -19.50 -1.08 8.34
C ASN A 117 -18.32 -0.20 7.90
N LEU A 118 -18.48 0.54 6.80
CA LEU A 118 -17.50 1.53 6.32
C LEU A 118 -17.05 2.55 7.38
N ALA A 119 -17.87 2.83 8.40
CA ALA A 119 -17.47 3.73 9.51
C ALA A 119 -16.39 3.13 10.44
N ALA A 120 -16.03 1.85 10.26
CA ALA A 120 -14.88 1.24 10.90
C ALA A 120 -13.54 1.65 10.26
N LEU A 121 -13.57 2.33 9.11
CA LEU A 121 -12.43 3.06 8.55
C LEU A 121 -12.40 4.49 9.12
N PRO A 122 -11.21 5.08 9.39
CA PRO A 122 -9.89 4.46 9.25
C PRO A 122 -9.61 3.42 10.33
N ILE A 123 -8.84 2.39 9.99
CA ILE A 123 -8.29 1.46 10.96
C ILE A 123 -7.22 2.19 11.76
N ALA A 124 -7.39 2.22 13.09
CA ALA A 124 -6.35 2.65 13.99
C ALA A 124 -5.13 1.76 13.76
N GLY A 125 -4.07 2.30 13.17
CA GLY A 125 -2.86 1.54 12.85
C GLY A 125 -2.36 0.87 14.12
N THR A 126 -2.32 -0.46 14.11
CA THR A 126 -2.03 -1.22 15.31
C THR A 126 -0.52 -1.35 15.45
N SER A 127 0.08 -0.44 16.23
CA SER A 127 1.52 -0.36 16.52
C SER A 127 2.45 -0.11 15.32
N ARG A 128 3.57 0.54 15.61
CA ARG A 128 4.68 0.67 14.66
C ARG A 128 5.37 -0.69 14.55
N PRO A 129 5.75 -1.16 13.36
CA PRO A 129 6.57 -2.35 13.23
C PRO A 129 7.82 -2.22 14.13
N PRO A 130 8.31 -3.32 14.75
CA PRO A 130 9.48 -3.24 15.59
C PRO A 130 10.67 -2.69 14.78
N ALA A 131 11.44 -1.77 15.37
CA ALA A 131 12.57 -1.17 14.69
C ALA A 131 13.61 -2.24 14.32
N GLN A 132 13.95 -2.31 13.03
CA GLN A 132 14.97 -3.21 12.49
C GLN A 132 16.21 -2.43 12.01
N THR A 133 17.23 -3.18 11.60
CA THR A 133 18.42 -2.66 10.95
C THR A 133 18.07 -2.19 9.53
N ILE A 134 18.37 -0.93 9.21
CA ILE A 134 18.17 -0.35 7.87
C ILE A 134 19.03 -1.12 6.85
N THR A 135 18.41 -1.61 5.78
CA THR A 135 19.10 -2.33 4.72
C THR A 135 19.91 -1.39 3.82
N PRO A 136 20.91 -1.87 3.07
CA PRO A 136 21.68 -1.01 2.15
C PRO A 136 20.80 -0.28 1.12
N LEU A 137 19.71 -0.90 0.68
CA LEU A 137 18.77 -0.30 -0.27
C LEU A 137 17.99 0.87 0.37
N LEU A 138 17.54 0.70 1.62
CA LEU A 138 16.85 1.76 2.37
C LEU A 138 17.83 2.86 2.83
N GLN A 139 19.10 2.51 3.11
CA GLN A 139 20.13 3.48 3.44
C GLN A 139 20.41 4.42 2.27
N ALA A 140 20.46 3.91 1.03
CA ALA A 140 20.67 4.75 -0.15
C ALA A 140 19.55 5.80 -0.33
N VAL A 141 18.29 5.39 -0.13
CA VAL A 141 17.11 6.28 -0.20
C VAL A 141 17.13 7.33 0.93
N LEU A 142 17.57 6.93 2.12
CA LEU A 142 17.75 7.83 3.26
C LEU A 142 18.85 8.87 2.98
N ASP A 143 19.98 8.46 2.41
CA ASP A 143 21.10 9.34 2.07
C ASP A 143 20.74 10.31 0.93
N GLU A 144 19.86 9.89 0.02
CA GLU A 144 19.26 10.73 -1.04
C GLU A 144 18.20 11.71 -0.49
N GLY A 145 17.83 11.60 0.79
CA GLY A 145 16.85 12.49 1.44
C GLY A 145 15.39 12.22 1.04
N GLY A 146 15.11 11.11 0.35
CA GLY A 146 13.76 10.80 -0.12
C GLY A 146 12.82 10.21 0.94
N VAL A 147 13.37 9.75 2.06
CA VAL A 147 12.59 9.30 3.23
C VAL A 147 13.27 9.76 4.52
N ASP A 148 12.52 9.86 5.61
CA ASP A 148 13.12 10.01 6.93
C ASP A 148 13.57 8.67 7.52
N GLU A 149 14.45 8.74 8.52
CA GLU A 149 15.01 7.57 9.21
C GLU A 149 13.91 6.71 9.88
N GLY A 150 12.78 7.32 10.24
CA GLY A 150 11.66 6.62 10.83
C GLY A 150 10.99 5.68 9.82
N LEU A 151 10.64 6.21 8.65
CA LEU A 151 10.05 5.44 7.55
C LEU A 151 11.01 4.36 7.05
N ALA A 152 12.30 4.65 6.93
CA ALA A 152 13.31 3.66 6.54
C ALA A 152 13.35 2.47 7.54
N ARG A 153 13.30 2.75 8.85
CA ARG A 153 13.21 1.69 9.87
C ARG A 153 11.92 0.88 9.76
N ASP A 154 10.80 1.52 9.50
CA ASP A 154 9.51 0.83 9.43
C ASP A 154 9.45 -0.11 8.23
N LEU A 155 9.99 0.31 7.08
CA LEU A 155 10.11 -0.55 5.90
C LEU A 155 11.07 -1.73 6.14
N SER A 156 12.15 -1.53 6.90
CA SER A 156 13.09 -2.61 7.23
C SER A 156 12.49 -3.71 8.10
N ALA A 157 11.29 -3.52 8.68
CA ALA A 157 10.56 -4.57 9.37
C ALA A 157 10.14 -5.74 8.46
N TYR A 158 10.13 -5.53 7.14
CA TYR A 158 9.65 -6.51 6.16
C TYR A 158 10.75 -7.11 5.29
N THR A 159 12.02 -6.73 5.51
CA THR A 159 13.18 -7.19 4.71
C THR A 159 13.85 -8.44 5.24
#